data_AF-A0A7C5TTC5-F1
#
_entry.id   AF-A0A7C5TTC5-F1
#
_cell.length_a   1.000
_cell.length_b   1.000
_cell.length_c   1.000
_cell.angle_alpha   90.00
_cell.angle_beta   90.00
_cell.angle_gamma   90.00
#
_symmetry.space_group_name_H-M   'P 1'
#
loop_
_entity.id
_entity.type
_entity.pdbx_description
1 polymer ?
#
loop_
_entity_poly.entity_id
_entity_poly.type
_entity_poly.pdbx_seq_one_letter_code
_entity_poly.pdbx_strand_id
1 'polypeptide(L)'
;MASNEQRPGYTIEKVHGGLETIWVSRNVEVGAGAVRRAEYVHDPYGAPAILLHLTDAGQRTMHAFSAANIGERVAIFVGGKLVMAPVITGEVADGKLLIQGAFSEEDAKRFVTRLNSALGAG
;
A
#
# COMPACT_ATOMS: atom_id res chain seq x y z
N MET A 1 25.42 -13.87 8.14
CA MET A 1 25.33 -14.73 6.94
C MET A 1 23.96 -14.50 6.33
N ALA A 2 23.86 -13.72 5.25
CA ALA A 2 22.59 -13.44 4.59
C ALA A 2 22.43 -14.43 3.44
N SER A 3 21.63 -15.48 3.64
CA SER A 3 21.28 -16.42 2.59
C SER A 3 20.45 -15.68 1.53
N ASN A 4 21.09 -15.45 0.39
CA ASN A 4 20.51 -14.93 -0.84
C ASN A 4 19.68 -16.03 -1.52
N GLU A 5 18.60 -16.47 -0.87
CA GLU A 5 17.71 -17.49 -1.41
C GLU A 5 16.59 -16.81 -2.20
N GLN A 6 16.71 -16.85 -3.52
CA GLN A 6 15.68 -16.39 -4.45
C GLN A 6 14.40 -17.16 -4.16
N ARG A 7 13.40 -16.51 -3.53
CA ARG A 7 12.08 -17.10 -3.32
C ARG A 7 11.35 -17.15 -4.66
N PRO A 8 11.01 -18.33 -5.19
CA PRO A 8 10.27 -18.43 -6.45
C PRO A 8 8.96 -17.62 -6.35
N GLY A 9 8.71 -16.75 -7.33
CA GLY A 9 7.53 -15.87 -7.34
C GLY A 9 7.70 -14.52 -6.65
N TYR A 10 8.88 -14.19 -6.11
CA TYR A 10 9.17 -12.91 -5.48
C TYR A 10 10.13 -12.04 -6.32
N THR A 11 9.96 -10.71 -6.29
CA THR A 11 10.93 -9.75 -6.85
C THR A 11 11.59 -8.91 -5.75
N ILE A 12 12.85 -8.54 -5.99
CA ILE A 12 13.61 -7.59 -5.19
C ILE A 12 13.18 -6.19 -5.64
N GLU A 13 12.55 -5.44 -4.75
CA GLU A 13 12.14 -4.05 -5.01
C GLU A 13 12.77 -3.11 -3.99
N LYS A 14 13.26 -1.95 -4.46
CA LYS A 14 13.84 -0.91 -3.61
C LYS A 14 12.76 0.10 -3.23
N VAL A 15 12.58 0.35 -1.93
CA VAL A 15 11.60 1.33 -1.44
C VAL A 15 12.04 2.74 -1.84
N HIS A 16 11.11 3.56 -2.34
CA HIS A 16 11.40 4.95 -2.70
C HIS A 16 11.91 5.73 -1.48
N GLY A 17 13.12 6.31 -1.57
CA GLY A 17 13.76 7.07 -0.48
C GLY A 17 14.53 6.25 0.56
N GLY A 18 14.61 4.92 0.44
CA GLY A 18 15.29 4.04 1.40
C GLY A 18 16.48 3.24 0.84
N LEU A 19 17.30 2.69 1.74
CA LEU A 19 18.32 1.66 1.44
C LEU A 19 17.75 0.24 1.53
N GLU A 20 16.47 0.10 1.85
CA GLU A 20 15.85 -1.18 2.15
C GLU A 20 15.32 -1.87 0.88
N THR A 21 15.66 -3.15 0.76
CA THR A 21 15.21 -4.06 -0.29
C THR A 21 14.21 -5.03 0.32
N ILE A 22 13.04 -5.15 -0.29
CA ILE A 22 12.01 -6.11 0.16
C ILE A 22 11.76 -7.16 -0.92
N TRP A 23 11.45 -8.38 -0.47
CA TRP A 23 10.96 -9.44 -1.35
C TRP A 23 9.45 -9.30 -1.49
N VAL A 24 8.98 -9.11 -2.71
CA VAL A 24 7.56 -8.91 -3.00
C VAL A 24 7.00 -10.06 -3.80
N SER A 25 5.94 -10.70 -3.30
CA SER A 25 5.19 -11.70 -4.06
C SER A 25 4.55 -11.06 -5.30
N ARG A 26 4.66 -11.69 -6.46
CA ARG A 26 4.09 -11.18 -7.73
C ARG A 26 2.57 -11.23 -7.81
N ASN A 27 1.89 -11.85 -6.84
CA ASN A 27 0.44 -11.89 -6.83
C ASN A 27 -0.11 -10.54 -6.36
N VAL A 28 -0.82 -9.85 -7.25
CA VAL A 28 -1.57 -8.64 -6.91
C VAL A 28 -2.85 -9.07 -6.21
N GLU A 29 -2.86 -8.97 -4.88
CA GLU A 29 -4.02 -9.32 -4.06
C GLU A 29 -5.10 -8.22 -4.10
N VAL A 30 -4.69 -6.96 -4.18
CA VAL A 30 -5.59 -5.80 -4.24
C VAL A 30 -5.14 -4.86 -5.37
N GLY A 31 -5.90 -4.86 -6.48
CA GLY A 31 -5.63 -4.04 -7.66
C GLY A 31 -6.32 -2.68 -7.67
N ALA A 32 -6.04 -1.85 -8.68
CA ALA A 32 -6.58 -0.49 -8.79
C ALA A 32 -8.12 -0.41 -8.74
N GLY A 33 -8.83 -1.40 -9.32
CA GLY A 33 -10.30 -1.47 -9.26
C GLY A 33 -10.88 -1.71 -7.85
N ALA A 34 -10.05 -2.04 -6.87
CA ALA A 34 -10.45 -2.16 -5.47
C ALA A 34 -10.52 -0.81 -4.74
N VAL A 35 -9.96 0.26 -5.33
CA VAL A 35 -9.87 1.58 -4.71
C VAL A 35 -10.83 2.53 -5.41
N ARG A 36 -11.68 3.20 -4.64
CA ARG A 36 -12.65 4.19 -5.13
C ARG A 36 -12.04 5.60 -5.23
N ARG A 37 -11.25 5.99 -4.22
CA ARG A 37 -10.51 7.27 -4.18
C ARG A 37 -9.42 7.25 -3.11
N ALA A 38 -8.46 8.15 -3.25
CA ALA A 38 -7.45 8.47 -2.25
C ALA A 38 -7.69 9.88 -1.67
N GLU A 39 -7.37 10.06 -0.40
CA GLU A 39 -7.53 11.32 0.33
C GLU A 39 -6.28 11.60 1.17
N TYR A 40 -5.83 12.86 1.19
CA TYR A 40 -4.76 13.29 2.09
C TYR A 40 -5.37 13.57 3.46
N VAL A 41 -4.78 12.98 4.51
CA VAL A 41 -5.24 13.14 5.89
C VAL A 41 -4.05 13.31 6.82
N HIS A 42 -4.33 13.66 8.08
CA HIS A 42 -3.40 13.45 9.17
C HIS A 42 -3.76 12.15 9.89
N ASP A 43 -2.77 11.39 10.28
CA ASP A 43 -2.96 10.20 11.10
C ASP A 43 -3.29 10.57 12.56
N PRO A 44 -3.62 9.60 13.44
CA PRO A 44 -3.94 9.87 14.84
C PRO A 44 -2.82 10.58 15.64
N TYR A 45 -1.59 10.58 15.14
CA TYR A 45 -0.43 11.22 15.75
C TYR A 45 -0.13 12.60 15.13
N GLY A 46 -0.95 13.05 14.18
CA GLY A 46 -0.76 14.33 13.48
C GLY A 46 0.25 14.27 12.33
N ALA A 47 0.70 13.08 11.92
CA ALA A 47 1.62 12.93 10.81
C ALA A 47 0.87 12.88 9.45
N PRO A 48 1.45 13.39 8.36
CA PRO A 48 0.91 13.23 7.01
C PRO A 48 0.65 11.77 6.64
N ALA A 49 -0.56 11.48 6.15
CA ALA A 49 -0.97 10.14 5.76
C ALA A 49 -1.91 10.16 4.53
N ILE A 50 -2.15 8.98 3.96
CA ILE A 50 -3.07 8.79 2.84
C ILE A 50 -4.18 7.84 3.27
N LEU A 51 -5.43 8.24 3.09
CA LEU A 51 -6.59 7.39 3.32
C LEU A 51 -7.13 6.89 1.98
N LEU A 52 -7.11 5.57 1.78
CA LEU A 52 -7.78 4.95 0.64
C LEU A 52 -9.20 4.58 1.03
N HIS A 53 -10.16 4.97 0.19
CA HIS A 53 -11.54 4.52 0.26
C HIS A 53 -11.70 3.37 -0.73
N LEU A 54 -12.03 2.18 -0.24
CA LEU A 54 -12.20 0.99 -1.07
C LEU A 54 -13.59 0.97 -1.72
N THR A 55 -13.71 0.19 -2.79
CA THR A 55 -15.01 -0.26 -3.32
C THR A 55 -15.54 -1.40 -2.48
N ASP A 56 -16.83 -1.75 -2.58
CA ASP A 56 -17.40 -2.88 -1.83
C ASP A 56 -16.69 -4.21 -2.13
N ALA A 57 -16.31 -4.42 -3.40
CA ALA A 57 -15.50 -5.57 -3.81
C ALA A 57 -14.09 -5.50 -3.20
N GLY A 58 -13.46 -4.32 -3.27
CA GLY A 58 -12.14 -4.09 -2.68
C GLY A 58 -12.10 -4.29 -1.17
N GLN A 59 -13.13 -3.85 -0.45
CA GLN A 59 -13.28 -4.04 0.99
C GLN A 59 -13.35 -5.53 1.35
N ARG A 60 -14.12 -6.34 0.61
CA ARG A 60 -14.21 -7.79 0.88
C ARG A 60 -12.86 -8.48 0.69
N THR A 61 -12.17 -8.16 -0.40
CA THR A 61 -10.83 -8.70 -0.67
C THR A 61 -9.82 -8.25 0.38
N MET A 62 -9.79 -6.95 0.71
CA MET A 62 -8.86 -6.40 1.69
C MET A 62 -9.15 -6.91 3.11
N HIS A 63 -10.41 -7.12 3.48
CA HIS A 63 -10.78 -7.71 4.76
C HIS A 63 -10.20 -9.12 4.91
N ALA A 64 -10.44 -10.00 3.93
CA ALA A 64 -9.87 -11.35 3.94
C ALA A 64 -8.34 -11.35 3.89
N PHE A 65 -7.75 -10.48 3.06
CA PHE A 65 -6.30 -10.35 2.94
C PHE A 65 -5.66 -9.85 4.23
N SER A 66 -6.18 -8.76 4.82
CA SER A 66 -5.63 -8.19 6.06
C SER A 66 -5.73 -9.16 7.24
N ALA A 67 -6.84 -9.88 7.39
CA ALA A 67 -7.01 -10.91 8.42
C ALA A 67 -5.99 -12.05 8.30
N ALA A 68 -5.67 -12.47 7.07
CA ALA A 68 -4.69 -13.54 6.83
C ALA A 68 -3.22 -13.10 6.94
N ASN A 69 -2.95 -11.79 6.94
CA ASN A 69 -1.60 -11.24 6.81
C ASN A 69 -1.24 -10.23 7.92
N ILE A 70 -1.87 -10.31 9.10
CA ILE A 70 -1.51 -9.48 10.25
C ILE A 70 -0.04 -9.73 10.63
N GLY A 71 0.72 -8.65 10.81
CA GLY A 71 2.15 -8.67 11.12
C GLY A 71 3.06 -8.76 9.89
N GLU A 72 2.51 -9.00 8.70
CA GLU A 72 3.27 -9.10 7.46
C GLU A 72 3.46 -7.72 6.80
N ARG A 73 4.58 -7.57 6.07
CA ARG A 73 4.83 -6.38 5.25
C ARG A 73 4.20 -6.54 3.88
N VAL A 74 3.43 -5.54 3.47
CA VAL A 74 2.73 -5.54 2.19
C VAL A 74 3.27 -4.45 1.30
N ALA A 75 3.80 -4.83 0.16
CA ALA A 75 4.29 -3.92 -0.85
C ALA A 75 3.14 -3.26 -1.61
N ILE A 76 3.17 -1.92 -1.72
CA ILE A 76 2.18 -1.12 -2.44
C ILE A 76 2.84 -0.53 -3.67
N PHE A 77 2.26 -0.85 -4.84
CA PHE A 77 2.73 -0.38 -6.13
C PHE A 77 1.77 0.63 -6.72
N VAL A 78 2.33 1.68 -7.34
CA VAL A 78 1.57 2.64 -8.15
C VAL A 78 2.29 2.83 -9.47
N GLY A 79 1.57 2.61 -10.58
CA GLY A 79 2.16 2.68 -11.93
C GLY A 79 3.34 1.71 -12.10
N GLY A 80 3.28 0.53 -11.49
CA GLY A 80 4.33 -0.50 -11.55
C GLY A 80 5.58 -0.22 -10.72
N LYS A 81 5.60 0.86 -9.92
CA LYS A 81 6.73 1.19 -9.03
C LYS A 81 6.37 0.92 -7.58
N LEU A 82 7.26 0.28 -6.83
CA LEU A 82 7.13 0.16 -5.39
C LEU A 82 7.19 1.55 -4.76
N VAL A 83 6.13 1.91 -4.04
CA VAL A 83 6.07 3.19 -3.34
C VAL A 83 6.38 3.01 -1.87
N MET A 84 5.88 1.93 -1.26
CA MET A 84 5.99 1.70 0.18
C MET A 84 5.73 0.24 0.53
N ALA A 85 6.10 -0.15 1.75
CA ALA A 85 5.80 -1.48 2.28
C ALA A 85 5.48 -1.47 3.78
N PRO A 86 4.28 -0.99 4.15
CA PRO A 86 3.82 -0.99 5.54
C PRO A 86 3.59 -2.40 6.08
N VAL A 87 3.57 -2.51 7.40
CA VAL A 87 3.12 -3.71 8.12
C VAL A 87 1.61 -3.65 8.30
N ILE A 88 0.90 -4.74 8.04
CA ILE A 88 -0.53 -4.84 8.42
C ILE A 88 -0.60 -5.00 9.94
N THR A 89 -1.18 -4.02 10.63
CA THR A 89 -1.33 -4.04 12.08
C THR A 89 -2.72 -4.48 12.55
N GLY A 90 -3.68 -4.61 11.64
CA GLY A 90 -5.04 -5.03 11.95
C GLY A 90 -5.89 -5.27 10.71
N GLU A 91 -7.09 -5.79 10.94
CA GLU A 91 -8.08 -6.08 9.90
C GLU A 91 -8.71 -4.80 9.35
N VAL A 92 -8.92 -4.78 8.03
CA VAL A 92 -9.56 -3.66 7.32
C VAL A 92 -11.02 -4.02 7.04
N ALA A 93 -11.90 -3.73 8.00
CA ALA A 93 -13.31 -4.08 7.92
C ALA A 93 -14.22 -2.95 7.42
N ASP A 94 -13.81 -1.69 7.55
CA ASP A 94 -14.65 -0.51 7.29
C ASP A 94 -14.49 0.07 5.87
N GLY A 95 -13.77 -0.64 4.99
CA GLY A 95 -13.52 -0.20 3.62
C GLY A 95 -12.55 0.99 3.55
N LYS A 96 -11.80 1.28 4.62
CA LYS A 96 -10.79 2.33 4.65
C LYS A 96 -9.43 1.76 4.99
N LEU A 97 -8.44 2.11 4.18
CA LEU A 97 -7.05 1.78 4.47
C LEU A 97 -6.28 3.06 4.76
N LEU A 98 -5.81 3.21 6.00
CA LEU A 98 -4.89 4.27 6.37
C LEU A 98 -3.47 3.86 6.06
N ILE A 99 -2.84 4.58 5.14
CA ILE A 99 -1.44 4.43 4.78
C ILE A 99 -0.64 5.46 5.57
N GLN A 100 0.10 4.97 6.56
CA GLN A 100 1.00 5.76 7.39
C GLN A 100 2.46 5.59 6.93
N GLY A 101 3.28 6.60 7.15
CA GLY A 101 4.69 6.58 6.78
C GLY A 101 5.35 7.94 6.98
N ALA A 102 6.66 8.01 6.74
CA ALA A 102 7.43 9.24 6.80
C ALA A 102 7.19 10.10 5.54
N PHE A 103 5.94 10.47 5.27
CA PHE A 103 5.61 11.38 4.17
C PHE A 103 5.86 12.83 4.61
N SER A 104 6.43 13.63 3.71
CA SER A 104 6.19 15.07 3.77
C SER A 104 4.73 15.34 3.35
N GLU A 105 4.15 16.46 3.81
CA GLU A 105 2.82 16.87 3.37
C GLU A 105 2.74 17.01 1.85
N GLU A 106 3.79 17.55 1.23
CA GLU A 106 3.87 17.72 -0.21
C GLU A 106 3.92 16.37 -0.95
N ASP A 107 4.69 15.41 -0.43
CA ASP A 107 4.74 14.04 -0.98
C ASP A 107 3.39 13.34 -0.88
N ALA A 108 2.72 13.42 0.27
CA ALA A 108 1.43 12.80 0.48
C ALA A 108 0.38 13.38 -0.49
N LYS A 109 0.31 14.71 -0.63
CA LYS A 109 -0.59 15.37 -1.59
C LYS A 109 -0.29 14.99 -3.03
N ARG A 110 1.00 14.99 -3.43
CA ARG A 110 1.40 14.54 -4.79
C ARG A 110 1.00 13.09 -5.04
N PHE A 111 1.13 12.24 -4.03
CA PHE A 111 0.77 10.84 -4.13
C PHE A 111 -0.73 10.64 -4.30
N VAL A 112 -1.56 11.33 -3.50
CA VAL A 112 -3.02 11.33 -3.63
C VAL A 112 -3.47 11.77 -5.02
N THR A 113 -2.89 12.85 -5.55
CA THR A 113 -3.19 13.32 -6.91
C THR A 113 -2.89 12.25 -7.95
N ARG A 114 -1.69 11.65 -7.90
CA ARG A 114 -1.29 10.60 -8.85
C ARG A 114 -2.19 9.37 -8.76
N LEU A 115 -2.56 8.94 -7.55
CA LEU A 115 -3.48 7.83 -7.35
C LEU A 115 -4.85 8.13 -7.96
N ASN A 116 -5.45 9.28 -7.62
CA ASN A 116 -6.76 9.65 -8.15
C ASN A 116 -6.77 9.80 -9.68
N SER A 117 -5.69 10.33 -10.27
CA SER A 117 -5.54 10.35 -11.73
C SER A 117 -5.50 8.95 -12.34
N ALA A 118 -4.81 8.00 -11.71
CA ALA A 118 -4.76 6.61 -12.18
C ALA A 118 -6.12 5.88 -12.03
N LEU A 119 -6.91 6.23 -11.01
CA LEU A 119 -8.24 5.64 -10.78
C LEU A 119 -9.31 6.18 -11.75
N GLY A 120 -9.20 7.44 -12.16
CA GLY A 120 -10.14 8.07 -13.09
C GLY A 120 -9.78 7.92 -14.58
N ALA A 121 -8.60 7.38 -14.89
CA ALA A 121 -8.14 7.15 -16.26
C ALA A 121 -8.54 5.76 -16.82
N GLY A 122 -9.47 5.06 -16.16
CA GLY A 122 -9.96 3.72 -16.51
C GLY A 122 -11.38 3.73 -17.04
#